data_AF-A0A953XLJ9-F1
#
_entry.id   AF-A0A953XLJ9-F1
#
_cell.length_a   1.000
_cell.length_b   1.000
_cell.length_c   1.000
_cell.angle_alpha   90.00
_cell.angle_beta   90.00
_cell.angle_gamma   90.00
#
_symmetry.space_group_name_H-M   'P 1'
#
loop_
_entity.id
_entity.type
_entity.pdbx_description
1 polymer ?
#
loop_
_entity_poly.entity_id
_entity_poly.type
_entity_poly.pdbx_seq_one_letter_code
_entity_poly.pdbx_strand_id
1 'polypeptide(L)'
;MDGSVLKFETCEKCHTQYVYRAYRRAKGSGHAPYYIGTASAEARAQAGAEKSLNNALEKAIDPVHCPGCRHVRSVAVRKERIHRAARTFAVGMLLTLPLCLFVRVTNLDESGPMLMTVAFVVGTLISVGASALWWVAWDPAAGRMPIWAVKPEVLEGAITIEAYQAILEEERQAEEARRTAQPLPPPNAYPPQAYGSPPPMPSQQGPAHPQPYHAPAPPHNQTRGPQPGGMNSAEKAPWER
;
A
#
# COMPACT_ATOMS: atom_id res chain seq x y z
N MET A 1 -8.94 -3.22 -10.63
CA MET A 1 -9.76 -3.36 -9.41
C MET A 1 -9.38 -2.26 -8.45
N ASP A 2 -10.37 -1.74 -7.75
CA ASP A 2 -10.22 -0.72 -6.73
C ASP A 2 -10.95 -1.13 -5.46
N GLY A 3 -10.49 -0.61 -4.34
CA GLY A 3 -11.03 -0.92 -3.03
C GLY A 3 -10.64 0.12 -2.01
N SER A 4 -11.36 0.14 -0.89
CA SER A 4 -11.08 1.03 0.23
C SER A 4 -11.21 0.30 1.55
N VAL A 5 -10.38 0.68 2.54
CA VAL A 5 -10.44 0.17 3.91
C VAL A 5 -10.39 1.33 4.89
N LEU A 6 -11.12 1.23 6.00
CA LEU A 6 -11.04 2.20 7.09
C LEU A 6 -9.82 1.89 7.97
N LYS A 7 -9.08 2.92 8.33
CA LYS A 7 -7.89 2.85 9.18
C LYS A 7 -8.12 3.71 10.41
N PHE A 8 -8.05 3.10 11.58
CA PHE A 8 -8.13 3.77 12.88
C PHE A 8 -6.71 4.04 13.37
N GLU A 9 -6.43 5.27 13.73
CA GLU A 9 -5.11 5.70 14.17
C GLU A 9 -5.20 6.66 15.36
N THR A 10 -4.12 6.73 16.12
CA THR A 10 -3.96 7.66 17.24
C THR A 10 -2.87 8.67 16.91
N CYS A 11 -3.16 9.96 17.08
CA CYS A 11 -2.18 11.01 16.81
C CYS A 11 -0.96 10.91 17.76
N GLU A 12 0.25 10.97 17.19
CA GLU A 12 1.51 10.94 17.95
C GLU A 12 1.73 12.19 18.82
N LYS A 13 1.04 13.31 18.54
CA LYS A 13 1.22 14.59 19.24
C LYS A 13 0.12 14.92 20.24
N CYS A 14 -1.15 14.81 19.84
CA CYS A 14 -2.29 15.18 20.70
C CYS A 14 -3.12 13.98 21.16
N HIS A 15 -2.73 12.76 20.81
CA HIS A 15 -3.43 11.50 21.17
C HIS A 15 -4.90 11.40 20.76
N THR A 16 -5.41 12.34 19.95
CA THR A 16 -6.74 12.23 19.35
C THR A 16 -6.80 10.98 18.47
N GLN A 17 -7.82 10.14 18.71
CA GLN A 17 -8.11 9.00 17.86
C GLN A 17 -8.97 9.46 16.67
N TYR A 18 -8.58 9.03 15.48
CA TYR A 18 -9.26 9.41 14.25
C TYR A 18 -9.31 8.23 13.28
N VAL A 19 -10.26 8.30 12.36
CA VAL A 19 -10.42 7.31 11.29
C VAL A 19 -10.32 8.01 9.94
N TYR A 20 -9.68 7.33 8.99
CA TYR A 20 -9.64 7.78 7.60
C TYR A 20 -9.87 6.60 6.66
N ARG A 21 -10.32 6.89 5.44
CA ARG A 21 -10.53 5.89 4.38
C ARG A 21 -9.30 5.82 3.49
N ALA A 22 -8.61 4.69 3.51
CA ALA A 22 -7.51 4.41 2.58
C ALA A 22 -8.07 3.82 1.28
N TYR A 23 -7.81 4.46 0.14
CA TYR A 23 -8.19 3.98 -1.19
C TYR A 23 -6.97 3.45 -1.95
N ARG A 24 -7.10 2.30 -2.62
CA ARG A 24 -6.04 1.73 -3.48
C ARG A 24 -6.62 1.19 -4.78
N ARG A 25 -5.79 1.21 -5.81
CA ARG A 25 -6.06 0.58 -7.11
C ARG A 25 -4.97 -0.41 -7.43
N ALA A 26 -5.36 -1.63 -7.75
CA ALA A 26 -4.44 -2.69 -8.16
C ALA A 26 -4.74 -3.14 -9.59
N LYS A 27 -3.68 -3.55 -10.29
CA LYS A 27 -3.72 -4.17 -11.60
C LYS A 27 -3.05 -5.54 -11.49
N GLY A 28 -3.72 -6.57 -12.02
CA GLY A 28 -3.13 -7.88 -12.23
C GLY A 28 -2.75 -8.05 -13.70
N SER A 29 -1.68 -8.78 -13.95
CA SER A 29 -1.25 -9.16 -15.29
C SER A 29 -1.24 -10.67 -15.43
N GLY A 30 -1.88 -11.19 -16.47
CA GLY A 30 -1.83 -12.59 -16.87
C GLY A 30 -1.20 -12.70 -18.25
N HIS A 31 -0.37 -13.72 -18.48
CA HIS A 31 0.22 -13.99 -19.78
C HIS A 31 -0.36 -15.28 -20.37
N ALA A 32 -0.83 -15.21 -21.62
CA ALA A 32 -1.34 -16.33 -22.40
C ALA A 32 -0.48 -16.47 -23.66
N PRO A 33 0.60 -17.27 -23.63
CA PRO A 33 1.44 -17.46 -24.80
C PRO A 33 0.60 -18.03 -25.95
N TYR A 34 0.73 -17.44 -27.13
CA TYR A 34 -0.04 -17.80 -28.33
C TYR A 34 -1.57 -17.75 -28.14
N TYR A 35 -2.08 -16.95 -27.19
CA TYR A 35 -3.50 -16.87 -26.84
C TYR A 35 -4.12 -18.20 -26.38
N ILE A 36 -3.32 -19.20 -26.03
CA ILE A 36 -3.82 -20.47 -25.50
C ILE A 36 -4.14 -20.28 -24.02
N GLY A 37 -5.39 -20.56 -23.63
CA GLY A 37 -5.85 -20.47 -22.24
C GLY A 37 -6.06 -19.03 -21.74
N THR A 38 -6.58 -18.13 -22.59
CA THR A 38 -6.90 -16.74 -22.19
C THR A 38 -7.81 -16.67 -20.97
N ALA A 39 -8.84 -17.52 -20.87
CA ALA A 39 -9.72 -17.57 -19.71
C ALA A 39 -8.98 -17.90 -18.40
N SER A 40 -8.01 -18.83 -18.44
CA SER A 40 -7.21 -19.17 -17.25
C SER A 40 -6.16 -18.11 -16.93
N ALA A 41 -5.63 -17.41 -17.95
CA ALA A 41 -4.75 -16.28 -17.76
C ALA A 41 -5.50 -15.08 -17.14
N GLU A 42 -6.74 -14.82 -17.57
CA GLU A 42 -7.60 -13.79 -17.00
C GLU A 42 -7.98 -14.10 -15.56
N ALA A 43 -8.44 -15.32 -15.26
CA ALA A 43 -8.76 -15.74 -13.89
C ALA A 43 -7.55 -15.57 -12.95
N ARG A 44 -6.34 -15.94 -13.41
CA ARG A 44 -5.09 -15.72 -12.66
C ARG A 44 -4.77 -14.23 -12.50
N ALA A 45 -5.01 -13.42 -13.52
CA ALA A 45 -4.81 -11.98 -13.45
C ALA A 45 -5.76 -11.32 -12.44
N GLN A 46 -7.03 -11.73 -12.43
CA GLN A 46 -8.04 -11.25 -11.48
C GLN A 46 -7.67 -11.65 -10.04
N ALA A 47 -7.36 -12.92 -9.80
CA ALA A 47 -6.92 -13.39 -8.48
C ALA A 47 -5.64 -12.68 -8.00
N GLY A 48 -4.70 -12.41 -8.91
CA GLY A 48 -3.49 -11.64 -8.62
C GLY A 48 -3.79 -10.16 -8.31
N ALA A 49 -4.74 -9.55 -9.03
CA ALA A 49 -5.18 -8.18 -8.79
C ALA A 49 -5.84 -8.05 -7.41
N GLU A 50 -6.69 -9.00 -7.03
CA GLU A 50 -7.35 -9.03 -5.72
C GLU A 50 -6.33 -9.22 -4.59
N LYS A 51 -5.43 -10.19 -4.71
CA LYS A 51 -4.38 -10.43 -3.71
C LYS A 51 -3.48 -9.20 -3.53
N SER A 52 -3.08 -8.56 -4.63
CA SER A 52 -2.27 -7.34 -4.57
C SER A 52 -3.03 -6.15 -4.01
N LEU A 53 -4.33 -6.03 -4.29
CA LEU A 53 -5.21 -5.00 -3.70
C LEU A 53 -5.30 -5.18 -2.18
N ASN A 54 -5.57 -6.39 -1.71
CA ASN A 54 -5.67 -6.70 -0.28
C ASN A 54 -4.35 -6.40 0.45
N ASN A 55 -3.22 -6.84 -0.11
CA ASN A 55 -1.90 -6.52 0.43
C ASN A 55 -1.62 -5.00 0.46
N ALA A 56 -2.05 -4.27 -0.56
CA ALA A 56 -1.87 -2.83 -0.65
C ALA A 56 -2.75 -2.07 0.35
N LEU A 57 -3.98 -2.52 0.57
CA LEU A 57 -4.92 -1.96 1.56
C LEU A 57 -4.46 -2.27 2.99
N GLU A 58 -3.98 -3.48 3.25
CA GLU A 58 -3.44 -3.88 4.56
C GLU A 58 -2.25 -2.98 4.93
N LYS A 59 -1.30 -2.80 4.00
CA LYS A 59 -0.10 -1.97 4.19
C LYS A 59 -0.34 -0.48 3.92
N ALA A 60 -1.58 -0.05 3.67
CA ALA A 60 -1.88 1.34 3.37
C ALA A 60 -1.64 2.21 4.61
N ILE A 61 -0.77 3.20 4.46
CA ILE A 61 -0.48 4.24 5.44
C ILE A 61 -0.45 5.52 4.62
N ASP A 62 -1.44 6.39 4.83
CA ASP A 62 -1.58 7.64 4.08
C ASP A 62 -1.18 8.83 4.98
N PRO A 63 -0.51 9.86 4.42
CA PRO A 63 -0.13 11.06 5.17
C PRO A 63 -1.36 11.96 5.37
N VAL A 64 -2.21 11.61 6.33
CA VAL A 64 -3.41 12.39 6.68
C VAL A 64 -3.12 13.30 7.87
N HIS A 65 -3.71 14.49 7.88
CA HIS A 65 -3.60 15.42 9.02
C HIS A 65 -4.50 14.97 10.16
N CYS A 66 -3.98 15.07 11.39
CA CYS A 66 -4.81 14.90 12.58
C CYS A 66 -5.89 16.01 12.63
N PRO A 67 -7.18 15.68 12.84
CA PRO A 67 -8.24 16.68 12.94
C PRO A 67 -8.08 17.60 14.16
N GLY A 68 -7.43 17.14 15.24
CA GLY A 68 -7.19 17.95 16.44
C GLY A 68 -6.04 18.96 16.28
N CYS A 69 -4.83 18.49 15.98
CA CYS A 69 -3.62 19.33 15.99
C CYS A 69 -2.97 19.57 14.62
N ARG A 70 -3.55 19.05 13.53
CA ARG A 70 -3.03 19.09 12.15
C ARG A 70 -1.65 18.45 11.94
N HIS A 71 -1.10 17.77 12.95
CA HIS A 71 0.15 17.03 12.81
C HIS A 71 -0.03 15.82 11.88
N VAL A 72 0.95 15.57 11.01
CA VAL A 72 1.01 14.39 10.14
C VAL A 72 1.90 13.34 10.81
N ARG A 73 1.45 12.09 10.82
CA ARG A 73 2.17 10.98 11.45
C ARG A 73 3.57 10.79 10.87
N SER A 74 4.58 10.67 11.73
CA SER A 74 5.98 10.55 11.31
C SER A 74 6.24 9.30 10.45
N VAL A 75 5.60 8.18 10.77
CA VAL A 75 5.71 6.91 10.02
C VAL A 75 5.21 7.05 8.58
N ALA A 76 4.08 7.73 8.37
CA ALA A 76 3.50 7.96 7.05
C ALA A 76 4.43 8.81 6.19
N VAL A 77 4.97 9.88 6.77
CA VAL A 77 5.92 10.76 6.10
C VAL A 77 7.21 10.01 5.76
N ARG A 78 7.75 9.20 6.68
CA ARG A 78 8.96 8.40 6.44
C ARG A 78 8.80 7.45 5.25
N LYS A 79 7.66 6.77 5.17
CA LYS A 79 7.36 5.85 4.06
C LYS A 79 7.34 6.58 2.71
N GLU A 80 6.68 7.72 2.65
CA GLU A 80 6.61 8.53 1.43
C GLU A 80 8.00 9.07 1.03
N ARG A 81 8.81 9.49 2.01
CA ARG A 81 10.20 9.91 1.77
C ARG A 81 11.03 8.82 1.13
N ILE A 82 10.97 7.59 1.64
CA ILE A 82 11.73 6.46 1.09
C ILE A 82 11.27 6.14 -0.33
N HIS A 83 9.95 6.17 -0.59
CA HIS A 83 9.42 5.88 -1.91
C HIS A 83 9.83 6.95 -2.94
N ARG A 84 9.73 8.22 -2.56
CA ARG A 84 10.17 9.35 -3.38
C ARG A 84 11.68 9.30 -3.62
N ALA A 85 12.49 8.99 -2.60
CA ALA A 85 13.94 8.81 -2.70
C ALA A 85 14.30 7.72 -3.70
N ALA A 86 13.69 6.55 -3.56
CA ALA A 86 13.89 5.43 -4.46
C ALA A 86 13.54 5.80 -5.91
N ARG A 87 12.44 6.54 -6.13
CA ARG A 87 12.05 6.99 -7.47
C ARG A 87 13.02 8.02 -8.06
N THR A 88 13.43 9.03 -7.29
CA THR A 88 14.42 10.01 -7.75
C THR A 88 15.77 9.36 -8.03
N PHE A 89 16.18 8.41 -7.19
CA PHE A 89 17.40 7.66 -7.37
C PHE A 89 17.34 6.79 -8.63
N ALA A 90 16.23 6.08 -8.85
CA ALA A 90 16.03 5.29 -10.06
C ALA A 90 16.08 6.14 -11.34
N VAL A 91 15.46 7.33 -11.34
CA VAL A 91 15.53 8.26 -12.47
C VAL A 91 16.96 8.78 -12.69
N GLY A 92 17.65 9.17 -11.62
CA GLY A 92 19.05 9.60 -11.71
C GLY A 92 19.96 8.51 -12.27
N MET A 93 19.79 7.26 -11.81
CA MET A 93 20.53 6.11 -12.32
C MET A 93 20.21 5.84 -13.81
N LEU A 94 18.94 5.90 -14.19
CA LEU A 94 18.50 5.69 -15.57
C LEU A 94 19.10 6.72 -16.54
N LEU A 95 19.33 7.96 -16.10
CA LEU A 95 19.94 9.01 -16.92
C LEU A 95 21.47 8.94 -16.92
N THR A 96 22.08 8.59 -15.78
CA THR A 96 23.55 8.58 -15.64
C THR A 96 24.18 7.38 -16.33
N LEU A 97 23.55 6.21 -16.26
CA LEU A 97 24.09 4.96 -16.82
C LEU A 97 24.33 5.01 -18.35
N PRO A 98 23.40 5.44 -19.21
CA PRO A 98 23.64 5.54 -20.65
C PRO A 98 24.70 6.59 -20.99
N LEU A 99 24.79 7.69 -20.22
CA LEU A 99 25.84 8.69 -20.41
C LEU A 99 27.22 8.09 -20.09
N CYS A 100 27.34 7.31 -19.01
CA CYS A 100 28.56 6.55 -18.70
C CYS A 100 28.94 5.58 -19.83
N LEU A 101 27.96 4.85 -20.38
CA LEU A 101 28.20 3.91 -21.47
C LEU A 101 28.63 4.63 -22.76
N PHE A 102 27.98 5.74 -23.11
CA PHE A 102 28.32 6.53 -24.28
C PHE A 102 29.77 7.03 -24.22
N VAL A 103 30.17 7.59 -23.08
CA VAL A 103 31.56 8.04 -22.88
C VAL A 103 32.54 6.88 -22.98
N ARG A 104 32.20 5.68 -22.46
CA ARG A 104 33.04 4.49 -22.63
C ARG A 104 33.18 4.06 -24.09
N VAL A 105 32.10 4.13 -24.87
CA VAL A 105 32.11 3.79 -26.29
C VAL A 105 32.95 4.78 -27.09
N THR A 106 32.84 6.08 -26.83
CA THR A 106 33.59 7.10 -27.56
C THR A 106 35.08 7.15 -27.19
N ASN A 107 35.47 6.68 -26.00
CA ASN A 107 36.87 6.59 -25.57
C ASN A 107 37.58 5.32 -26.03
N LEU A 108 36.97 4.49 -26.88
CA LEU A 108 37.65 3.36 -27.51
C LEU A 108 38.62 3.81 -28.63
N ASP A 109 38.53 5.07 -29.09
CA ASP A 109 39.45 5.64 -30.06
C ASP A 109 40.66 6.29 -29.37
N GLU A 110 41.86 5.96 -29.85
CA GLU A 110 43.17 6.08 -29.19
C GLU A 110 43.69 7.52 -28.97
N SER A 111 42.85 8.55 -29.11
CA SER A 111 43.26 9.95 -29.04
C SER A 111 42.90 10.63 -27.71
N GLY A 112 43.84 10.60 -26.76
CA GLY A 112 43.95 11.54 -25.63
C GLY A 112 42.87 11.45 -24.53
N PRO A 113 42.77 10.33 -23.79
CA PRO A 113 41.64 10.03 -22.88
C PRO A 113 41.61 10.83 -21.56
N MET A 114 42.66 11.56 -21.20
CA MET A 114 42.77 12.10 -19.84
C MET A 114 41.81 13.28 -19.56
N LEU A 115 41.64 14.20 -20.51
CA LEU A 115 40.84 15.40 -20.29
C LEU A 115 39.33 15.10 -20.31
N MET A 116 38.90 14.18 -21.19
CA MET A 116 37.51 13.71 -21.25
C MET A 116 37.12 12.88 -20.01
N THR A 117 38.02 12.02 -19.52
CA THR A 117 37.75 11.24 -18.30
C THR A 117 37.66 12.14 -17.06
N VAL A 118 38.53 13.13 -16.92
CA VAL A 118 38.46 14.10 -15.81
C VAL A 118 37.18 14.93 -15.90
N ALA A 119 36.83 15.48 -17.07
CA ALA A 119 35.60 16.24 -17.27
C ALA A 119 34.35 15.39 -16.94
N PHE A 120 34.38 14.09 -17.27
CA PHE A 120 33.32 13.16 -16.93
C PHE A 120 33.17 12.92 -15.43
N VAL A 121 34.28 12.66 -14.72
CA VAL A 121 34.27 12.47 -13.26
C VAL A 121 33.78 13.75 -12.57
N VAL A 122 34.26 14.92 -12.99
CA VAL A 122 33.80 16.20 -12.44
C VAL A 122 32.32 16.43 -12.74
N GLY A 123 31.87 16.19 -13.98
CA GLY A 123 30.47 16.33 -14.37
C GLY A 123 29.53 15.41 -13.59
N THR A 124 29.93 14.15 -13.39
CA THR A 124 29.17 13.20 -12.58
C THR A 124 29.14 13.59 -11.10
N LEU A 125 30.26 14.05 -10.52
CA LEU A 125 30.29 14.56 -9.14
C LEU A 125 29.41 15.81 -8.97
N ILE A 126 29.42 16.74 -9.92
CA ILE A 126 28.55 17.93 -9.89
C ILE A 126 27.08 17.51 -10.03
N SER A 127 26.76 16.57 -10.92
CA SER A 127 25.40 16.06 -11.09
C SER A 127 24.87 15.37 -9.83
N VAL A 128 25.68 14.50 -9.21
CA VAL A 128 25.35 13.83 -7.94
C VAL A 128 25.23 14.86 -6.81
N GLY A 129 26.17 15.82 -6.74
CA GLY A 129 26.17 16.90 -5.76
C GLY A 129 24.93 17.79 -5.89
N ALA A 130 24.58 18.22 -7.09
CA ALA A 130 23.37 19.00 -7.38
C ALA A 130 22.10 18.21 -7.10
N SER A 131 22.08 16.89 -7.38
CA SER A 131 20.95 16.02 -7.05
C SER A 131 20.77 15.88 -5.54
N ALA A 132 21.86 15.75 -4.78
CA ALA A 132 21.85 15.70 -3.32
C ALA A 132 21.46 17.05 -2.71
N LEU A 133 22.00 18.16 -3.22
CA LEU A 133 21.64 19.52 -2.83
C LEU A 133 20.18 19.84 -3.15
N TRP A 134 19.66 19.39 -4.29
CA TRP A 134 18.24 19.49 -4.61
C TRP A 134 17.39 18.67 -3.64
N TRP A 135 17.87 17.49 -3.24
CA TRP A 135 17.23 16.65 -2.22
C TRP A 135 17.18 17.32 -0.83
N VAL A 136 18.26 18.00 -0.44
CA VAL A 136 18.38 18.73 0.84
C VAL A 136 17.67 20.09 0.81
N ALA A 137 17.72 20.82 -0.31
CA ALA A 137 17.02 22.08 -0.49
C ALA A 137 15.49 21.86 -0.55
N TRP A 138 15.10 20.73 -1.14
CA TRP A 138 13.72 20.25 -1.16
C TRP A 138 13.46 19.20 -0.07
N ASP A 139 14.15 19.31 1.07
CA ASP A 139 14.09 18.31 2.12
C ASP A 139 12.65 18.19 2.65
N PRO A 140 11.99 17.04 2.42
CA PRO A 140 10.68 16.76 3.00
C PRO A 140 10.73 16.66 4.54
N ALA A 141 11.91 16.71 5.16
CA ALA A 141 12.12 16.81 6.61
C ALA A 141 11.86 18.19 7.19
N ALA A 142 11.99 19.26 6.42
CA ALA A 142 11.73 20.62 6.91
C ALA A 142 10.23 20.93 7.14
N GLY A 143 9.34 19.94 7.08
CA GLY A 143 7.88 20.12 7.20
C GLY A 143 7.23 20.80 6.00
N ARG A 144 8.02 21.16 4.98
CA ARG A 144 7.56 21.77 3.72
C ARG A 144 7.33 20.70 2.67
N MET A 145 6.45 19.74 2.94
CA MET A 145 5.91 18.98 1.82
C MET A 145 5.12 19.97 0.96
N PRO A 146 5.48 20.17 -0.32
CA PRO A 146 4.67 21.01 -1.18
C PRO A 146 3.25 20.46 -1.18
N ILE A 147 2.31 21.24 -0.65
CA ILE A 147 0.92 20.84 -0.40
C ILE A 147 0.26 20.38 -1.71
N TRP A 148 0.75 20.86 -2.86
CA TRP A 148 0.31 20.46 -4.19
C TRP A 148 0.61 19.00 -4.58
N ALA A 149 1.52 18.31 -3.89
CA ALA A 149 1.86 16.93 -4.21
C ALA A 149 0.88 15.91 -3.60
N VAL A 150 0.11 16.30 -2.59
CA VAL A 150 -0.90 15.42 -1.98
C VAL A 150 -2.27 15.92 -2.40
N LYS A 151 -3.12 15.01 -2.90
CA LYS A 151 -4.48 15.38 -3.29
C LYS A 151 -5.23 15.95 -2.07
N PRO A 152 -5.88 17.11 -2.18
CA PRO A 152 -6.60 17.73 -1.06
C PRO A 152 -7.66 16.80 -0.49
N GLU A 153 -8.29 15.99 -1.35
CA GLU A 153 -9.24 14.92 -1.01
C GLU A 153 -8.70 13.94 0.05
N VAL A 154 -7.39 13.66 0.04
CA VAL A 154 -6.76 12.73 0.99
C VAL A 154 -6.35 13.45 2.27
N LEU A 155 -6.06 14.75 2.21
CA LEU A 155 -5.68 15.55 3.38
C LEU A 155 -6.84 15.76 4.35
N GLU A 156 -8.05 15.97 3.82
CA GLU A 156 -9.23 16.36 4.59
C GLU A 156 -10.10 15.15 4.99
N GLY A 157 -9.75 13.94 4.56
CA GLY A 157 -10.57 12.74 4.77
C GLY A 157 -10.50 12.11 6.16
N ALA A 158 -9.80 12.71 7.14
CA ALA A 158 -9.80 12.22 8.52
C ALA A 158 -10.91 12.86 9.34
N ILE A 159 -11.69 12.02 10.01
CA ILE A 159 -12.72 12.42 10.96
C ILE A 159 -12.42 11.81 12.33
N THR A 160 -12.87 12.47 13.39
CA THR A 160 -12.77 11.92 14.75
C THR A 160 -13.63 10.66 14.87
N ILE A 161 -13.28 9.77 15.80
CA ILE A 161 -14.07 8.55 16.03
C ILE A 161 -15.50 8.90 16.44
N GLU A 162 -15.69 9.94 17.26
CA GLU A 162 -17.01 10.43 17.66
C GLU A 162 -17.83 10.89 16.45
N ALA A 163 -17.25 11.69 15.55
CA ALA A 163 -17.93 12.11 14.33
C ALA A 163 -18.28 10.91 13.43
N TYR A 164 -17.38 9.92 13.34
CA TYR A 164 -17.64 8.70 12.59
C TYR A 164 -18.77 7.85 13.18
N GLN A 165 -18.83 7.71 14.50
CA GLN A 165 -19.91 7.00 15.19
C GLN A 165 -21.26 7.71 14.98
N ALA A 166 -21.28 9.03 15.04
CA ALA A 166 -22.49 9.81 14.75
C ALA A 166 -23.02 9.56 13.32
N ILE A 167 -22.12 9.52 12.32
CA ILE A 167 -22.49 9.20 10.94
C ILE A 167 -23.08 7.78 10.85
N LEU A 168 -22.46 6.79 11.50
CA LEU A 168 -22.95 5.41 11.49
C LEU A 168 -24.31 5.25 12.18
N GLU A 169 -24.56 5.99 13.25
CA GLU A 169 -25.84 5.99 13.95
C GLU A 169 -26.94 6.62 13.08
N GLU A 170 -26.63 7.74 12.42
CA GLU A 170 -27.55 8.37 11.46
C GLU A 170 -27.90 7.44 10.30
N GLU A 171 -26.90 6.76 9.71
CA GLU A 171 -27.12 5.78 8.64
C GLU A 171 -28.00 4.62 9.11
N ARG A 172 -27.78 4.11 10.34
CA ARG A 172 -28.61 3.05 10.92
C ARG A 172 -30.04 3.50 11.13
N GLN A 173 -30.24 4.69 11.70
CA GLN A 173 -31.57 5.26 11.91
C GLN A 173 -32.29 5.50 10.57
N ALA A 174 -31.58 5.97 9.55
CA ALA A 174 -32.13 6.15 8.21
C ALA A 174 -32.51 4.81 7.56
N GLU A 175 -31.74 3.74 7.79
CA GLU A 175 -32.10 2.39 7.31
C GLU A 175 -33.33 1.84 8.05
N GLU A 176 -33.42 2.01 9.36
CA GLU A 176 -34.60 1.62 10.15
C GLU A 176 -35.85 2.41 9.73
N ALA A 177 -35.71 3.71 9.49
CA ALA A 177 -36.77 4.55 8.93
C ALA A 177 -37.20 4.06 7.54
N ARG A 178 -36.26 3.66 6.67
CA ARG A 178 -36.57 3.06 5.37
C ARG A 178 -37.30 1.73 5.52
N ARG A 179 -36.86 0.86 6.43
CA ARG A 179 -37.49 -0.45 6.71
C ARG A 179 -38.91 -0.30 7.26
N THR A 180 -39.15 0.69 8.13
CA THR A 180 -40.49 0.97 8.69
C THR A 180 -41.41 1.69 7.70
N ALA A 181 -40.87 2.53 6.83
CA ALA A 181 -41.62 3.19 5.76
C ALA A 181 -41.92 2.25 4.57
N GLN A 182 -41.14 1.18 4.40
CA GLN A 182 -41.39 0.20 3.35
C GLN A 182 -42.70 -0.53 3.68
N PRO A 183 -43.77 -0.34 2.88
CA PRO A 183 -45.04 -0.98 3.17
C PRO A 183 -44.81 -2.49 3.16
N LEU A 184 -45.25 -3.16 4.23
CA LEU A 184 -45.22 -4.61 4.28
C LEU A 184 -45.91 -5.13 3.02
N PRO A 185 -45.32 -6.13 2.32
CA PRO A 185 -46.03 -6.75 1.21
C PRO A 185 -47.41 -7.18 1.71
N PRO A 186 -48.50 -6.88 0.98
CA PRO A 186 -49.83 -7.24 1.45
C PRO A 186 -49.85 -8.73 1.76
N PRO A 187 -50.56 -9.18 2.81
CA PRO A 187 -50.55 -10.57 3.26
C PRO A 187 -50.92 -11.58 2.17
N ASN A 188 -51.62 -11.14 1.11
CA ASN A 188 -52.01 -11.95 -0.06
C ASN A 188 -51.17 -11.71 -1.33
N ALA A 189 -50.06 -10.96 -1.26
CA ALA A 189 -49.18 -10.71 -2.40
C ALA A 189 -48.29 -11.91 -2.76
N TYR A 190 -48.18 -12.88 -1.86
CA TYR A 190 -47.61 -14.16 -2.22
C TYR A 190 -48.67 -14.90 -3.04
N PRO A 191 -48.44 -15.15 -4.36
CA PRO A 191 -49.29 -16.09 -5.06
C PRO A 191 -49.29 -17.38 -4.22
N PRO A 192 -50.44 -18.08 -4.08
CA PRO A 192 -50.44 -19.39 -3.46
C PRO A 192 -49.29 -20.14 -4.13
N GLN A 193 -48.26 -20.46 -3.35
CA GLN A 193 -47.17 -21.25 -3.87
C GLN A 193 -47.88 -22.47 -4.39
N ALA A 194 -47.94 -22.59 -5.72
CA ALA A 194 -48.35 -23.84 -6.32
C ALA A 194 -47.47 -24.83 -5.58
N TYR A 195 -48.09 -25.76 -4.85
CA TYR A 195 -47.45 -26.97 -4.39
C TYR A 195 -47.07 -27.75 -5.65
N GLY A 196 -46.24 -27.16 -6.51
CA GLY A 196 -45.45 -27.85 -7.49
C GLY A 196 -44.61 -28.79 -6.66
N SER A 197 -44.64 -30.05 -7.09
CA SER A 197 -43.95 -31.17 -6.49
C SER A 197 -42.67 -30.71 -5.81
N PRO A 198 -42.41 -31.17 -4.57
CA PRO A 198 -41.18 -30.81 -3.87
C PRO A 198 -40.03 -30.93 -4.87
N PRO A 199 -39.16 -29.90 -4.97
CA PRO A 199 -38.04 -29.96 -5.89
C PRO A 199 -37.39 -31.33 -5.71
N PRO A 200 -37.13 -32.07 -6.82
CA PRO A 200 -36.61 -33.42 -6.73
C PRO A 200 -35.47 -33.38 -5.73
N MET A 201 -35.63 -34.15 -4.66
CA MET A 201 -34.63 -34.24 -3.59
C MET A 201 -33.28 -34.27 -4.29
N PRO A 202 -32.36 -33.33 -4.01
CA PRO A 202 -31.05 -33.37 -4.64
C PRO A 202 -30.57 -34.80 -4.45
N SER A 203 -30.39 -35.50 -5.58
CA SER A 203 -29.96 -36.89 -5.57
C SER A 203 -28.83 -36.96 -4.57
N GLN A 204 -28.91 -37.90 -3.63
CA GLN A 204 -27.83 -38.19 -2.69
C GLN A 204 -26.63 -38.75 -3.47
N GLN A 205 -26.05 -37.94 -4.36
CA GLN A 205 -24.62 -37.90 -4.54
C GLN A 205 -24.12 -37.50 -3.16
N GLY A 206 -23.84 -38.51 -2.35
CA GLY A 206 -23.22 -38.33 -1.06
C GLY A 206 -22.07 -37.34 -1.23
N PRO A 207 -21.83 -36.48 -0.23
CA PRO A 207 -20.75 -35.51 -0.29
C PRO A 207 -19.53 -36.24 -0.84
N ALA A 208 -19.04 -35.81 -2.01
CA ALA A 208 -17.79 -36.30 -2.54
C ALA A 208 -16.84 -36.31 -1.36
N HIS A 209 -16.38 -37.51 -0.97
CA HIS A 209 -15.55 -37.72 0.21
C HIS A 209 -14.58 -36.55 0.25
N PRO A 210 -14.58 -35.73 1.32
CA PRO A 210 -13.64 -34.63 1.39
C PRO A 210 -12.28 -35.26 1.14
N GLN A 211 -11.69 -34.91 0.00
CA GLN A 211 -10.30 -35.22 -0.30
C GLN A 211 -9.56 -34.82 0.98
N PRO A 212 -8.81 -35.75 1.61
CA PRO A 212 -8.15 -35.46 2.86
C PRO A 212 -7.42 -34.15 2.68
N TYR A 213 -7.83 -33.16 3.46
CA TYR A 213 -7.22 -31.84 3.45
C TYR A 213 -5.78 -32.09 3.88
N HIS A 214 -4.88 -32.26 2.92
CA HIS A 214 -3.46 -32.17 3.15
C HIS A 214 -3.23 -30.73 3.54
N ALA A 215 -3.33 -30.48 4.84
CA ALA A 215 -2.87 -29.24 5.43
C ALA A 215 -1.46 -29.03 4.86
N PRO A 216 -1.21 -27.90 4.17
CA PRO A 216 0.14 -27.59 3.74
C PRO A 216 0.99 -27.65 5.00
N ALA A 217 2.04 -28.47 4.96
CA ALA A 217 2.96 -28.63 6.07
C ALA A 217 3.29 -27.22 6.60
N PRO A 218 3.17 -26.99 7.93
CA PRO A 218 3.51 -25.69 8.48
C PRO A 218 4.90 -25.34 7.96
N PRO A 219 5.12 -24.11 7.45
CA PRO A 219 6.47 -23.70 7.08
C PRO A 219 7.33 -23.98 8.30
N HIS A 220 8.40 -24.76 8.13
CA HIS A 220 9.44 -24.94 9.13
C HIS A 220 9.97 -23.54 9.46
N ASN A 221 9.33 -22.90 10.43
CA ASN A 221 9.79 -21.69 11.05
C ASN A 221 10.98 -22.15 11.88
N GLN A 222 12.16 -22.15 11.26
CA GLN A 222 13.42 -22.15 11.97
C GLN A 222 13.47 -20.83 12.74
N THR A 223 12.75 -20.76 13.85
CA THR A 223 13.11 -19.92 14.97
C THR A 223 14.48 -20.40 15.42
N ARG A 224 15.53 -19.88 14.79
CA ARG A 224 16.81 -19.70 15.47
C ARG A 224 16.49 -18.85 16.69
N GLY A 225 16.35 -19.51 17.83
CA GLY A 225 16.33 -18.82 19.11
C GLY A 225 17.59 -17.94 19.19
N PRO A 226 17.49 -16.73 19.73
CA PRO A 226 18.68 -15.95 20.02
C PRO A 226 19.58 -16.78 20.94
N GLN A 227 20.81 -17.05 20.50
CA GLN A 227 21.87 -17.47 21.41
C GLN A 227 21.93 -16.42 22.54
N PRO A 228 22.00 -16.82 23.81
CA PRO A 228 22.34 -15.90 24.89
C PRO A 228 23.79 -15.44 24.66
N GLY A 229 23.92 -14.30 23.96
CA GLY A 229 25.16 -13.56 23.85
C GLY A 229 25.55 -13.08 25.25
N GLY A 230 26.73 -13.51 25.69
CA GLY A 230 27.28 -13.21 27.00
C GLY A 230 27.24 -11.73 27.34
N MET A 231 26.80 -11.46 28.56
CA MET A 231 26.97 -10.17 29.24
C MET A 231 28.47 -9.91 29.41
N ASN A 232 29.05 -9.10 28.53
CA ASN A 232 30.33 -8.45 28.79
C ASN A 232 30.05 -7.01 29.24
N SER A 233 30.13 -6.83 30.54
CA SER A 233 30.85 -5.75 31.23
C SER A 233 30.78 -4.32 30.67
N ALA A 234 30.04 -3.49 31.41
CA ALA A 234 30.46 -2.17 31.88
C ALA A 234 30.98 -1.15 30.85
N GLU A 235 30.06 -0.40 30.25
CA GLU A 235 30.35 0.94 29.75
C GLU A 235 29.58 1.96 30.61
N LYS A 236 30.33 2.77 31.36
CA LYS A 236 29.83 3.86 32.21
C LYS A 236 29.29 5.00 31.35
N ALA A 237 28.17 5.57 31.74
CA ALA A 237 27.60 6.75 31.10
C ALA A 237 28.43 8.02 31.39
N PRO A 238 28.61 8.94 30.42
CA PRO A 238 29.55 10.06 30.50
C PRO A 238 28.98 11.39 31.04
N TRP A 239 27.81 11.42 31.70
CA TRP A 239 27.16 12.70 32.08
C TRP A 239 27.39 13.17 33.53
N GLU A 240 28.30 12.55 34.28
CA GLU A 240 28.82 13.15 35.53
C GLU A 240 30.11 13.93 35.26
N ARG A 241 29.97 15.19 34.84
CA ARG A 241 30.92 16.28 35.13
C ARG A 241 30.32 17.64 34.84
#